data_AF-A0A4Q4Y4J8-F1
#
_entry.id   AF-A0A4Q4Y4J8-F1
#
_cell.length_a   1.000
_cell.length_b   1.000
_cell.length_c   1.000
_cell.angle_alpha   90.00
_cell.angle_beta   90.00
_cell.angle_gamma   90.00
#
_symmetry.space_group_name_H-M   'P 1'
#
loop_
_entity.id
_entity.type
_entity.pdbx_description
1 polymer ?
#
loop_
_entity_poly.entity_id
_entity_poly.type
_entity_poly.pdbx_seq_one_letter_code
_entity_poly.pdbx_strand_id
1 'polypeptide(L)'
;MSSTASDPDPDPAPTTTPPPTFIPTANSDIDVAAQPAIVVWRGSDGEDQSLPQLSLDLHYNARSNKAFFKLRIAVALKAHPRPRKTNVFLFIHPERIRTVALNEAPCSAEAKTLGPDAFCLRFDLKTAPALVVPKESLAPRNQTSGSLLDSLRALAQQTTFAVYSSIPCRTLPRRRLLSLCEAASSDGLRSIAAHSNITSLYAGNGGKVIETETFRTSAAAADYKHDTALELPGVNPPAYDERPARSEPPGPSPLKKRRRSSPQPPIGADRKYIEDICAHIDSKLADLRRDVTKQLQDLETRVIEYVDESLSAQRKDITEDIGDKIEDEYYGLKLDLQNYYIDSESDSRESPDAIVVIWQTRRAEPVAPNALVSDTFLSAHCEFIHHRSNLFTNAATYPGSDSRSSLGGEGEQMVHQPGYLVGPEEARFVAAVDREDMVLPPGSGGGCEQFRTNAEPVGAFLTALDVTNFQAQFSLIHSAGHIVDGGSMHDADPARGRSSDNGTATFKNPQEPWKSATTR
;
A
#
# COMPACT_ATOMS: atom_id res chain seq x y z
N MET A 1 -15.24 -77.54 40.42
CA MET A 1 -16.40 -76.62 40.29
C MET A 1 -15.87 -75.19 40.40
N SER A 2 -16.52 -74.29 39.67
CA SER A 2 -16.37 -72.82 39.70
C SER A 2 -15.23 -72.22 38.86
N SER A 3 -15.62 -71.92 37.62
CA SER A 3 -15.00 -70.96 36.71
C SER A 3 -15.28 -69.53 37.15
N THR A 4 -14.30 -68.64 37.03
CA THR A 4 -14.50 -67.18 36.97
C THR A 4 -13.82 -66.67 35.72
N ALA A 5 -14.64 -66.20 34.79
CA ALA A 5 -14.24 -65.51 33.57
C ALA A 5 -14.01 -64.03 33.91
N SER A 6 -12.87 -63.48 33.46
CA SER A 6 -12.60 -62.05 33.48
C SER A 6 -12.80 -61.50 32.06
N ASP A 7 -13.72 -60.55 31.95
CA ASP A 7 -14.14 -59.84 30.76
C ASP A 7 -13.14 -58.70 30.48
N PRO A 8 -12.55 -58.58 29.27
CA PRO A 8 -11.64 -57.50 28.94
C PRO A 8 -12.38 -56.21 28.54
N ASP A 9 -12.01 -55.13 29.22
CA ASP A 9 -12.51 -53.76 29.10
C ASP A 9 -12.31 -53.21 27.66
N PRO A 10 -13.34 -52.63 26.99
CA PRO A 10 -13.21 -52.12 25.63
C PRO A 10 -12.44 -50.79 25.57
N ASP A 11 -11.41 -50.79 24.74
CA ASP A 11 -10.49 -49.69 24.41
C ASP A 11 -11.23 -48.39 23.99
N PRO A 12 -10.97 -47.23 24.62
CA PRO A 12 -11.65 -45.97 24.29
C PRO A 12 -11.29 -45.49 22.88
N ALA A 13 -12.30 -45.35 22.04
CA ALA A 13 -12.17 -44.91 20.66
C ALA A 13 -11.43 -43.55 20.53
N PRO A 14 -10.62 -43.36 19.47
CA PRO A 14 -9.85 -42.14 19.26
C PRO A 14 -10.78 -40.93 19.12
N THR A 15 -10.71 -40.04 20.10
CA THR A 15 -11.44 -38.77 20.10
C THR A 15 -10.92 -37.93 18.94
N THR A 16 -11.71 -37.90 17.86
CA THR A 16 -11.41 -37.12 16.66
C THR A 16 -11.74 -35.66 16.96
N THR A 17 -10.76 -34.90 17.40
CA THR A 17 -10.90 -33.45 17.62
C THR A 17 -11.24 -32.78 16.28
N PRO A 18 -12.39 -32.09 16.16
CA PRO A 18 -12.76 -31.42 14.92
C PRO A 18 -11.70 -30.36 14.56
N PRO A 19 -11.33 -30.23 13.28
CA PRO A 19 -10.34 -29.25 12.85
C PRO A 19 -10.79 -27.84 13.27
N PRO A 20 -9.86 -27.00 13.77
CA PRO A 20 -10.18 -25.66 14.24
C PRO A 20 -10.86 -24.87 13.11
N THR A 21 -12.15 -24.57 13.31
CA THR A 21 -12.91 -23.75 12.39
C THR A 21 -12.53 -22.30 12.64
N PHE A 22 -11.68 -21.73 11.79
CA PHE A 22 -11.32 -20.32 11.86
C PHE A 22 -12.56 -19.47 11.64
N ILE A 23 -13.09 -18.86 12.71
CA ILE A 23 -14.21 -17.91 12.62
C ILE A 23 -13.68 -16.67 11.88
N PRO A 24 -14.21 -16.32 10.70
CA PRO A 24 -13.74 -15.17 9.94
C PRO A 24 -13.99 -13.89 10.73
N THR A 25 -12.90 -13.23 11.14
CA THR A 25 -12.96 -11.93 11.81
C THR A 25 -13.56 -10.89 10.85
N ALA A 26 -14.42 -10.01 11.37
CA ALA A 26 -15.37 -9.22 10.59
C ALA A 26 -14.77 -8.21 9.57
N ASN A 27 -13.44 -8.09 9.48
CA ASN A 27 -12.72 -7.14 8.62
C ASN A 27 -11.57 -7.82 7.86
N SER A 28 -11.86 -8.86 7.06
CA SER A 28 -10.87 -9.51 6.17
C SER A 28 -10.81 -8.90 4.77
N ASP A 29 -11.46 -7.76 4.55
CA ASP A 29 -11.44 -7.07 3.26
C ASP A 29 -10.05 -6.47 2.99
N ILE A 30 -9.66 -6.47 1.71
CA ILE A 30 -8.40 -5.92 1.20
C ILE A 30 -8.74 -4.99 0.05
N ASP A 31 -8.25 -3.75 0.13
CA ASP A 31 -8.33 -2.79 -0.96
C ASP A 31 -6.98 -2.10 -1.11
N VAL A 32 -6.18 -2.59 -2.04
CA VAL A 32 -4.84 -2.09 -2.29
C VAL A 32 -4.70 -1.77 -3.78
N ALA A 33 -4.28 -0.54 -4.08
CA ALA A 33 -4.15 -0.06 -5.45
C ALA A 33 -2.74 0.49 -5.72
N ALA A 34 -2.35 0.40 -7.00
CA ALA A 34 -1.17 1.00 -7.59
C ALA A 34 0.16 0.67 -6.88
N GLN A 35 0.29 -0.53 -6.31
CA GLN A 35 1.50 -0.94 -5.61
C GLN A 35 2.58 -1.33 -6.60
N PRO A 36 3.84 -0.90 -6.43
CA PRO A 36 4.93 -1.31 -7.31
C PRO A 36 5.04 -2.83 -7.40
N ALA A 37 5.19 -3.35 -8.62
CA ALA A 37 5.25 -4.78 -8.87
C ALA A 37 6.23 -5.14 -9.99
N ILE A 38 6.73 -6.38 -9.91
CA ILE A 38 7.55 -7.05 -10.91
C ILE A 38 6.91 -8.41 -11.15
N VAL A 39 6.77 -8.81 -12.41
CA VAL A 39 6.24 -10.13 -12.75
C VAL A 39 7.34 -10.97 -13.37
N VAL A 40 7.46 -12.21 -12.93
CA VAL A 40 8.41 -13.20 -13.46
C VAL A 40 7.63 -14.42 -13.93
N TRP A 41 7.97 -14.93 -15.10
CA TRP A 41 7.37 -16.14 -15.68
C TRP A 41 8.43 -16.91 -16.46
N ARG A 42 8.15 -18.18 -16.76
CA ARG A 42 9.02 -18.98 -17.62
C ARG A 42 8.61 -18.76 -19.08
N GLY A 43 9.54 -18.29 -19.90
CA GLY A 43 9.35 -18.15 -21.34
C GLY A 43 9.20 -19.50 -22.04
N SER A 44 8.82 -19.46 -23.33
CA SER A 44 8.72 -20.66 -24.17
C SER A 44 10.07 -21.34 -24.44
N ASP A 45 11.16 -20.58 -24.29
CA ASP A 45 12.55 -21.01 -24.32
C ASP A 45 13.00 -21.72 -23.04
N GLY A 46 12.18 -21.69 -21.97
CA GLY A 46 12.52 -22.25 -20.67
C GLY A 46 13.29 -21.29 -19.77
N GLU A 47 13.71 -20.13 -20.29
CA GLU A 47 14.39 -19.08 -19.54
C GLU A 47 13.37 -18.28 -18.72
N ASP A 48 13.79 -17.83 -17.53
CA ASP A 48 12.94 -16.99 -16.71
C ASP A 48 12.95 -15.55 -17.27
N GLN A 49 11.78 -15.07 -17.66
CA GLN A 49 11.55 -13.72 -18.17
C GLN A 49 10.93 -12.85 -17.08
N SER A 50 11.22 -11.55 -17.13
CA SER A 50 10.70 -10.59 -16.18
C SER A 50 10.12 -9.36 -16.86
N LEU A 51 9.13 -8.76 -16.19
CA LEU A 51 8.52 -7.50 -16.59
C LEU A 51 8.53 -6.54 -15.40
N PRO A 52 9.50 -5.60 -15.34
CA PRO A 52 9.53 -4.59 -14.31
C PRO A 52 8.54 -3.45 -14.61
N GLN A 53 8.46 -2.48 -13.70
CA GLN A 53 7.68 -1.24 -13.85
C GLN A 53 6.15 -1.48 -13.96
N LEU A 54 5.66 -2.52 -13.29
CA LEU A 54 4.24 -2.78 -13.15
C LEU A 54 3.70 -2.17 -11.86
N SER A 55 2.39 -2.03 -11.83
CA SER A 55 1.65 -1.75 -10.60
C SER A 55 0.56 -2.80 -10.41
N LEU A 56 0.42 -3.27 -9.17
CA LEU A 56 -0.57 -4.25 -8.74
C LEU A 56 -1.73 -3.55 -8.02
N ASP A 57 -2.94 -3.83 -8.49
CA ASP A 57 -4.20 -3.57 -7.81
C ASP A 57 -4.75 -4.92 -7.32
N LEU A 58 -5.07 -5.01 -6.04
CA LEU A 58 -5.59 -6.19 -5.37
C LEU A 58 -6.81 -5.79 -4.51
N HIS A 59 -7.96 -6.32 -4.89
CA HIS A 59 -9.23 -6.07 -4.23
C HIS A 59 -9.82 -7.41 -3.79
N TYR A 60 -10.20 -7.52 -2.51
CA TYR A 60 -10.84 -8.69 -1.93
C TYR A 60 -11.90 -8.26 -0.93
N ASN A 61 -13.11 -8.77 -1.10
CA ASN A 61 -14.21 -8.61 -0.16
C ASN A 61 -14.61 -9.98 0.36
N ALA A 62 -14.24 -10.26 1.61
CA ALA A 62 -14.45 -11.56 2.24
C ALA A 62 -15.95 -11.84 2.45
N ARG A 63 -16.73 -10.80 2.78
CA ARG A 63 -18.18 -10.94 3.05
C ARG A 63 -18.97 -11.39 1.82
N SER A 64 -18.61 -10.86 0.65
CA SER A 64 -19.28 -11.19 -0.62
C SER A 64 -18.57 -12.29 -1.42
N ASN A 65 -17.44 -12.80 -0.90
CA ASN A 65 -16.56 -13.74 -1.58
C ASN A 65 -16.18 -13.27 -2.99
N LYS A 66 -15.81 -11.98 -3.11
CA LYS A 66 -15.42 -11.38 -4.39
C LYS A 66 -13.99 -10.91 -4.35
N ALA A 67 -13.27 -11.09 -5.45
CA ALA A 67 -11.93 -10.58 -5.60
C ALA A 67 -11.68 -10.06 -7.02
N PHE A 68 -10.62 -9.27 -7.16
CA PHE A 68 -10.11 -8.85 -8.45
C PHE A 68 -8.63 -8.51 -8.35
N PHE A 69 -7.83 -9.08 -9.25
CA PHE A 69 -6.40 -8.81 -9.35
C PHE A 69 -6.13 -8.16 -10.71
N LYS A 70 -5.37 -7.07 -10.69
CA LYS A 70 -5.12 -6.29 -11.89
C LYS A 70 -3.69 -5.78 -11.90
N LEU A 71 -2.97 -6.11 -12.96
CA LEU A 71 -1.65 -5.54 -13.24
C LEU A 71 -1.81 -4.39 -14.22
N ARG A 72 -1.07 -3.31 -13.99
CA ARG A 72 -1.11 -2.11 -14.81
C ARG A 72 0.29 -1.74 -15.24
N ILE A 73 0.45 -1.53 -16.54
CA ILE A 73 1.68 -0.99 -17.15
C ILE A 73 1.36 0.31 -17.89
N ALA A 74 2.30 1.27 -17.88
CA ALA A 74 2.15 2.53 -18.59
C ALA A 74 3.06 2.56 -19.83
N VAL A 75 2.48 2.54 -21.03
CA VAL A 75 3.19 2.46 -22.32
C VAL A 75 2.97 3.70 -23.19
N ALA A 76 3.96 4.13 -23.96
CA ALA A 76 3.79 5.25 -24.89
C ALA A 76 3.30 4.74 -26.25
N LEU A 77 2.10 5.15 -26.66
CA LEU A 77 1.46 4.75 -27.92
C LEU A 77 1.46 5.89 -28.93
N LYS A 78 1.48 5.57 -30.23
CA LYS A 78 1.41 6.55 -31.34
C LYS A 78 0.04 7.20 -31.50
N ALA A 79 -1.03 6.56 -31.03
CA ALA A 79 -2.40 7.05 -31.19
C ALA A 79 -2.67 8.40 -30.48
N HIS A 80 -1.81 8.82 -29.56
CA HIS A 80 -1.92 10.12 -28.91
C HIS A 80 -0.90 11.13 -29.46
N PRO A 81 -1.34 12.31 -29.94
CA PRO A 81 -0.45 13.32 -30.50
C PRO A 81 0.56 13.81 -29.45
N ARG A 82 0.12 13.89 -28.20
CA ARG A 82 0.98 14.24 -27.06
C ARG A 82 1.65 12.99 -26.48
N PRO A 83 2.91 13.07 -26.02
CA PRO A 83 3.62 11.98 -25.38
C PRO A 83 2.99 11.66 -24.01
N ARG A 84 1.84 10.98 -24.03
CA ARG A 84 1.14 10.51 -22.83
C ARG A 84 1.31 8.99 -22.74
N LYS A 85 1.68 8.52 -21.56
CA LYS A 85 1.66 7.09 -21.27
C LYS A 85 0.21 6.64 -21.12
N THR A 86 -0.14 5.58 -21.83
CA THR A 86 -1.46 4.95 -21.79
C THR A 86 -1.33 3.69 -20.96
N ASN A 87 -2.29 3.46 -20.07
CA ASN A 87 -2.24 2.27 -19.22
C ASN A 87 -2.77 1.06 -19.97
N VAL A 88 -2.02 -0.03 -20.00
CA VAL A 88 -2.54 -1.34 -20.44
C VAL A 88 -2.70 -2.19 -19.20
N PHE A 89 -3.76 -2.99 -19.16
CA PHE A 89 -4.12 -3.77 -18.00
C PHE A 89 -4.09 -5.25 -18.30
N LEU A 90 -3.63 -6.05 -17.33
CA LEU A 90 -3.77 -7.49 -17.33
C LEU A 90 -4.73 -7.85 -16.20
N PHE A 91 -5.92 -8.33 -16.55
CA PHE A 91 -6.97 -8.71 -15.60
C PHE A 91 -6.85 -10.20 -15.27
N ILE A 92 -6.69 -10.50 -13.99
CA ILE A 92 -6.67 -11.88 -13.49
C ILE A 92 -7.96 -12.05 -12.68
N HIS A 93 -8.93 -12.67 -13.34
CA HIS A 93 -10.23 -12.99 -12.77
C HIS A 93 -10.10 -14.15 -11.79
N PRO A 94 -10.69 -14.10 -10.58
CA PRO A 94 -10.56 -15.20 -9.61
C PRO A 94 -11.13 -16.52 -10.13
N GLU A 95 -12.18 -16.50 -10.94
CA GLU A 95 -12.71 -17.71 -11.60
C GLU A 95 -11.73 -18.39 -12.58
N ARG A 96 -10.65 -17.70 -12.99
CA ARG A 96 -9.59 -18.28 -13.83
C ARG A 96 -8.45 -18.87 -13.02
N ILE A 97 -8.44 -18.68 -11.70
CA ILE A 97 -7.36 -19.13 -10.82
C ILE A 97 -7.55 -20.60 -10.48
N ARG A 98 -6.45 -21.36 -10.54
CA ARG A 98 -6.39 -22.73 -10.00
C ARG A 98 -5.86 -22.70 -8.58
N THR A 99 -4.70 -22.07 -8.38
CA THR A 99 -4.11 -21.87 -7.05
C THR A 99 -3.39 -20.53 -7.00
N VAL A 100 -3.35 -19.95 -5.80
CA VAL A 100 -2.46 -18.83 -5.48
C VAL A 100 -1.70 -19.20 -4.22
N ALA A 101 -0.38 -19.10 -4.28
CA ALA A 101 0.48 -19.31 -3.13
C ALA A 101 1.20 -18.01 -2.74
N LEU A 102 1.30 -17.76 -1.44
CA LEU A 102 2.13 -16.70 -0.89
C LEU A 102 3.52 -17.25 -0.58
N ASN A 103 4.54 -16.70 -1.21
CA ASN A 103 5.94 -17.02 -0.93
C ASN A 103 6.62 -15.81 -0.28
N GLU A 104 7.34 -16.06 0.81
CA GLU A 104 7.94 -15.01 1.63
C GLU A 104 9.37 -14.68 1.24
N ALA A 105 10.08 -15.64 0.65
CA ALA A 105 11.44 -15.42 0.20
C ALA A 105 11.41 -14.88 -1.23
N PRO A 106 11.74 -13.60 -1.47
CA PRO A 106 11.88 -13.09 -2.82
C PRO A 106 13.12 -13.76 -3.44
N CYS A 107 12.90 -14.80 -4.26
CA CYS A 107 13.98 -15.58 -4.83
C CYS A 107 14.66 -14.87 -6.02
N SER A 108 13.97 -13.92 -6.67
CA SER A 108 14.48 -13.20 -7.83
C SER A 108 15.42 -12.06 -7.43
N ALA A 109 16.54 -11.92 -8.14
CA ALA A 109 17.46 -10.79 -7.99
C ALA A 109 16.77 -9.44 -8.25
N GLU A 110 15.76 -9.41 -9.13
CA GLU A 110 15.01 -8.21 -9.49
C GLU A 110 14.01 -7.83 -8.40
N ALA A 111 13.43 -8.83 -7.72
CA ALA A 111 12.51 -8.60 -6.61
C ALA A 111 13.19 -7.84 -5.45
N LYS A 112 14.52 -7.96 -5.31
CA LYS A 112 15.30 -7.19 -4.32
C LYS A 112 15.17 -5.67 -4.52
N THR A 113 14.83 -5.21 -5.73
CA THR A 113 14.62 -3.78 -6.00
C THR A 113 13.33 -3.22 -5.38
N LEU A 114 12.40 -4.08 -4.96
CA LEU A 114 11.14 -3.70 -4.30
C LEU A 114 11.28 -3.45 -2.80
N GLY A 115 12.44 -3.78 -2.21
CA GLY A 115 12.73 -3.60 -0.79
C GLY A 115 12.47 -4.84 0.07
N PRO A 116 12.75 -4.75 1.39
CA PRO A 116 12.69 -5.89 2.32
C PRO A 116 11.27 -6.38 2.58
N ASP A 117 10.26 -5.52 2.41
CA ASP A 117 8.84 -5.84 2.64
C ASP A 117 8.17 -6.47 1.41
N ALA A 118 8.95 -6.89 0.41
CA ALA A 118 8.41 -7.50 -0.80
C ALA A 118 7.94 -8.93 -0.54
N PHE A 119 6.73 -9.26 -0.98
CA PHE A 119 6.19 -10.61 -0.99
C PHE A 119 5.94 -11.08 -2.43
N CYS A 120 5.75 -12.39 -2.59
CA CYS A 120 5.51 -13.02 -3.87
C CYS A 120 4.17 -13.75 -3.89
N LEU A 121 3.30 -13.38 -4.83
CA LEU A 121 2.09 -14.13 -5.16
C LEU A 121 2.35 -14.97 -6.40
N ARG A 122 2.39 -16.29 -6.23
CA ARG A 122 2.53 -17.23 -7.33
C ARG A 122 1.15 -17.67 -7.80
N PHE A 123 0.85 -17.34 -9.05
CA PHE A 123 -0.40 -17.71 -9.71
C PHE A 123 -0.21 -18.97 -10.54
N ASP A 124 -1.14 -19.90 -10.39
CA ASP A 124 -1.40 -20.97 -11.35
C ASP A 124 -2.86 -20.83 -11.80
N LEU A 125 -3.08 -20.67 -13.11
CA LEU A 125 -4.37 -20.32 -13.69
C LEU A 125 -4.92 -21.48 -14.53
N LYS A 126 -6.23 -21.70 -14.46
CA LYS A 126 -6.98 -22.59 -15.37
C LYS A 126 -7.03 -22.01 -16.79
N THR A 127 -7.11 -20.69 -16.89
CA THR A 127 -7.21 -19.95 -18.14
C THR A 127 -6.30 -18.74 -18.09
N ALA A 128 -5.65 -18.43 -19.21
CA ALA A 128 -4.75 -17.28 -19.32
C ALA A 128 -5.45 -15.96 -18.92
N PRO A 129 -4.71 -14.97 -18.38
CA PRO A 129 -5.28 -13.70 -17.95
C PRO A 129 -5.76 -12.86 -19.15
N ALA A 130 -6.70 -11.95 -18.90
CA ALA A 130 -7.30 -11.12 -19.94
C ALA A 130 -6.47 -9.84 -20.15
N LEU A 131 -5.88 -9.68 -21.33
CA LEU A 131 -5.17 -8.46 -21.70
C LEU A 131 -6.17 -7.40 -22.18
N VAL A 132 -6.31 -6.31 -21.43
CA VAL A 132 -7.22 -5.20 -21.74
C VAL A 132 -6.42 -4.00 -22.22
N VAL A 133 -6.70 -3.60 -23.45
CA VAL A 133 -6.01 -2.55 -24.17
C VAL A 133 -6.97 -1.44 -24.58
N PRO A 134 -6.48 -0.23 -24.91
CA PRO A 134 -7.28 0.78 -25.59
C PRO A 134 -7.86 0.25 -26.91
N LYS A 135 -9.00 0.81 -27.36
CA LYS A 135 -9.57 0.48 -28.67
C LYS A 135 -8.77 1.07 -29.83
N GLU A 136 -7.99 2.10 -29.54
CA GLU A 136 -7.11 2.78 -30.49
C GLU A 136 -5.90 1.90 -30.88
N SER A 137 -5.14 2.35 -31.87
CA SER A 137 -3.94 1.63 -32.35
C SER A 137 -2.91 1.45 -31.22
N LEU A 138 -2.48 0.20 -31.02
CA LEU A 138 -1.42 -0.17 -30.07
C LEU A 138 -0.01 -0.01 -30.65
N ALA A 139 0.14 0.74 -31.74
CA ALA A 139 1.45 0.98 -32.34
C ALA A 139 2.35 1.71 -31.31
N PRO A 140 3.47 1.09 -30.87
CA PRO A 140 4.34 1.68 -29.86
C PRO A 140 5.01 2.94 -30.41
N ARG A 141 5.16 3.96 -29.57
CA ARG A 141 5.81 5.22 -29.95
C ARG A 141 7.33 5.11 -30.01
N ASN A 142 7.92 4.26 -29.17
CA ASN A 142 9.35 4.01 -29.10
C ASN A 142 9.62 2.51 -28.91
N GLN A 143 10.88 2.10 -29.13
CA GLN A 143 11.29 0.71 -29.04
C GLN A 143 11.03 0.11 -27.65
N THR A 144 11.29 0.86 -26.57
CA THR A 144 11.03 0.43 -25.19
C THR A 144 9.55 0.12 -24.94
N SER A 145 8.62 0.95 -25.44
CA SER A 145 7.19 0.63 -25.30
C SER A 145 6.80 -0.57 -26.16
N GLY A 146 7.48 -0.79 -27.28
CA GLY A 146 7.32 -1.99 -28.11
C GLY A 146 7.71 -3.24 -27.33
N SER A 147 8.92 -3.28 -26.77
CA SER A 147 9.39 -4.42 -25.99
C SER A 147 8.50 -4.68 -24.76
N LEU A 148 8.05 -3.65 -24.05
CA LEU A 148 7.12 -3.80 -22.93
C LEU A 148 5.76 -4.39 -23.37
N LEU A 149 5.23 -3.97 -24.51
CA LEU A 149 3.98 -4.54 -25.05
C LEU A 149 4.14 -5.99 -25.49
N ASP A 150 5.28 -6.34 -26.07
CA ASP A 150 5.58 -7.71 -26.49
C ASP A 150 5.77 -8.63 -25.27
N SER A 151 6.52 -8.20 -24.25
CA SER A 151 6.63 -8.91 -22.97
C SER A 151 5.27 -9.06 -22.28
N LEU A 152 4.43 -8.02 -22.28
CA LEU A 152 3.09 -8.10 -21.71
C LEU A 152 2.19 -9.07 -22.48
N ARG A 153 2.31 -9.14 -23.81
CA ARG A 153 1.59 -10.11 -24.64
C ARG A 153 2.06 -11.54 -24.38
N ALA A 154 3.37 -11.74 -24.21
CA ALA A 154 3.95 -13.03 -23.81
C ALA A 154 3.47 -13.46 -22.41
N LEU A 155 3.43 -12.52 -21.45
CA LEU A 155 2.88 -12.77 -20.12
C LEU A 155 1.37 -13.10 -20.17
N ALA A 156 0.60 -12.43 -21.01
CA ALA A 156 -0.83 -12.72 -21.20
C ALA A 156 -1.11 -14.12 -21.80
N GLN A 157 -0.08 -14.81 -22.29
CA GLN A 157 -0.15 -16.19 -22.75
C GLN A 157 0.14 -17.21 -21.64
N GLN A 158 0.68 -16.78 -20.51
CA GLN A 158 1.07 -17.66 -19.43
C GLN A 158 -0.09 -17.98 -18.50
N THR A 159 -0.12 -19.22 -18.04
CA THR A 159 -1.00 -19.67 -16.94
C THR A 159 -0.26 -19.75 -15.61
N THR A 160 1.07 -19.72 -15.62
CA THR A 160 1.88 -19.80 -14.40
C THR A 160 2.89 -18.66 -14.37
N PHE A 161 2.82 -17.82 -13.35
CA PHE A 161 3.73 -16.70 -13.14
C PHE A 161 3.75 -16.28 -11.67
N ALA A 162 4.77 -15.51 -11.30
CA ALA A 162 4.94 -14.95 -9.98
C ALA A 162 4.88 -13.42 -10.04
N VAL A 163 4.10 -12.81 -9.15
CA VAL A 163 3.99 -11.37 -8.98
C VAL A 163 4.67 -10.99 -7.68
N TYR A 164 5.77 -10.27 -7.76
CA TYR A 164 6.45 -9.66 -6.62
C TYR A 164 5.90 -8.25 -6.44
N SER A 165 5.53 -7.90 -5.21
CA SER A 165 5.07 -6.54 -4.89
C SER A 165 5.50 -6.14 -3.49
N SER A 166 5.73 -4.85 -3.30
CA SER A 166 6.01 -4.25 -1.98
C SER A 166 4.73 -3.58 -1.50
N ILE A 167 4.04 -4.26 -0.58
CA ILE A 167 2.89 -3.68 0.14
C ILE A 167 3.31 -3.60 1.60
N PRO A 168 3.32 -2.40 2.21
CA PRO A 168 3.67 -2.28 3.62
C PRO A 168 2.82 -3.22 4.49
N CYS A 169 3.45 -3.99 5.37
CA CYS A 169 2.78 -4.93 6.28
C CYS A 169 1.69 -4.25 7.13
N ARG A 170 1.86 -2.95 7.42
CA ARG A 170 0.86 -2.09 8.08
C ARG A 170 -0.44 -1.92 7.28
N THR A 171 -0.35 -1.92 5.95
CA THR A 171 -1.50 -1.75 5.05
C THR A 171 -2.17 -3.08 4.79
N LEU A 172 -1.37 -4.14 4.59
CA LEU A 172 -1.88 -5.47 4.32
C LEU A 172 -1.17 -6.52 5.18
N PRO A 173 -1.74 -6.86 6.36
CA PRO A 173 -1.18 -7.89 7.22
C PRO A 173 -1.13 -9.24 6.52
N ARG A 174 -0.02 -9.98 6.70
CA ARG A 174 0.23 -11.31 6.11
C ARG A 174 -0.95 -12.27 6.25
N ARG A 175 -1.56 -12.34 7.45
CA ARG A 175 -2.73 -13.20 7.71
C ARG A 175 -3.88 -12.99 6.73
N ARG A 176 -4.13 -11.75 6.31
CA ARG A 176 -5.19 -11.43 5.33
C ARG A 176 -4.81 -11.89 3.94
N LEU A 177 -3.54 -11.72 3.57
CA LEU A 177 -3.03 -12.18 2.28
C LEU A 177 -3.09 -13.71 2.16
N LEU A 178 -2.73 -14.44 3.22
CA LEU A 178 -2.91 -15.90 3.29
C LEU A 178 -4.38 -16.30 3.15
N SER A 179 -5.29 -15.62 3.86
CA SER A 179 -6.73 -15.86 3.73
C SER A 179 -7.25 -15.60 2.30
N LEU A 180 -6.74 -14.58 1.62
CA LEU A 180 -7.03 -14.35 0.20
C LEU A 180 -6.50 -15.47 -0.69
N CYS A 181 -5.25 -15.92 -0.49
CA CYS A 181 -4.66 -17.00 -1.27
C CYS A 181 -5.46 -18.31 -1.13
N GLU A 182 -5.88 -18.64 0.09
CA GLU A 182 -6.74 -19.79 0.39
C GLU A 182 -8.11 -19.65 -0.31
N ALA A 183 -8.78 -18.51 -0.15
CA ALA A 183 -10.06 -18.24 -0.79
C ALA A 183 -9.95 -18.32 -2.32
N ALA A 184 -8.88 -17.76 -2.91
CA ALA A 184 -8.64 -17.80 -4.35
C ALA A 184 -8.32 -19.19 -4.89
N SER A 185 -7.71 -20.05 -4.08
CA SER A 185 -7.42 -21.44 -4.45
C SER A 185 -8.63 -22.36 -4.29
N SER A 186 -9.66 -21.95 -3.54
CA SER A 186 -10.87 -22.74 -3.27
C SER A 186 -11.94 -22.72 -4.38
N ASP A 187 -11.71 -22.00 -5.48
CA ASP A 187 -12.66 -21.81 -6.60
C ASP A 187 -14.02 -21.16 -6.23
N GLY A 188 -14.15 -20.63 -5.01
CA GLY A 188 -15.38 -19.99 -4.52
C GLY A 188 -15.52 -18.50 -4.87
N LEU A 189 -14.42 -17.85 -5.26
CA LEU A 189 -14.39 -16.41 -5.50
C LEU A 189 -15.03 -15.99 -6.84
N ARG A 190 -15.64 -14.79 -6.83
CA ARG A 190 -16.20 -14.17 -8.04
C ARG A 190 -15.56 -12.81 -8.32
N SER A 191 -15.46 -12.45 -9.61
CA SER A 191 -15.03 -11.11 -10.01
C SER A 191 -15.88 -9.98 -9.41
N ILE A 192 -15.24 -8.90 -8.99
CA ILE A 192 -15.91 -7.66 -8.60
C ILE A 192 -16.28 -6.85 -9.86
N ALA A 193 -17.58 -6.74 -10.15
CA ALA A 193 -18.11 -6.09 -11.36
C ALA A 193 -17.60 -4.65 -11.59
N ALA A 194 -17.38 -3.89 -10.51
CA ALA A 194 -16.88 -2.52 -10.58
C ALA A 194 -15.46 -2.44 -11.16
N HIS A 195 -14.60 -3.42 -10.84
CA HIS A 195 -13.20 -3.46 -11.32
C HIS A 195 -13.07 -4.18 -12.67
N SER A 196 -13.98 -5.10 -13.00
CA SER A 196 -14.01 -5.79 -14.29
C SER A 196 -14.71 -4.98 -15.40
N ASN A 197 -15.25 -3.79 -15.10
CA ASN A 197 -15.96 -2.99 -16.09
C ASN A 197 -15.01 -2.36 -17.11
N ILE A 198 -14.85 -3.04 -18.25
CA ILE A 198 -14.03 -2.55 -19.37
C ILE A 198 -14.60 -1.30 -20.04
N THR A 199 -15.91 -1.03 -19.93
CA THR A 199 -16.57 0.08 -20.64
C THR A 199 -16.21 1.45 -20.07
N SER A 200 -15.92 1.52 -18.76
CA SER A 200 -15.51 2.77 -18.09
C SER A 200 -14.02 3.09 -18.25
N LEU A 201 -13.23 2.17 -18.82
CA LEU A 201 -11.79 2.40 -19.03
C LEU A 201 -11.55 3.43 -20.12
N TYR A 202 -10.34 4.02 -20.12
CA TYR A 202 -9.89 4.96 -21.16
C TYR A 202 -10.80 6.17 -21.33
N ALA A 203 -11.11 6.84 -20.20
CA ALA A 203 -12.00 8.01 -20.16
C ALA A 203 -13.40 7.73 -20.74
N GLY A 204 -13.91 6.51 -20.59
CA GLY A 204 -15.22 6.09 -21.08
C GLY A 204 -15.25 5.62 -22.55
N ASN A 205 -14.12 5.63 -23.26
CA ASN A 205 -14.03 5.03 -24.59
C ASN A 205 -14.18 3.49 -24.55
N GLY A 206 -13.94 2.91 -23.38
CA GLY A 206 -13.94 1.48 -23.13
C GLY A 206 -12.66 0.81 -23.63
N GLY A 207 -12.33 -0.32 -23.02
CA GLY A 207 -11.23 -1.20 -23.45
C GLY A 207 -11.68 -2.21 -24.50
N LYS A 208 -10.70 -2.81 -25.18
CA LYS A 208 -10.83 -4.03 -25.95
C LYS A 208 -10.10 -5.14 -25.20
N VAL A 209 -10.75 -6.27 -25.00
CA VAL A 209 -10.09 -7.47 -24.47
C VAL A 209 -9.46 -8.21 -25.64
N ILE A 210 -8.19 -8.57 -25.49
CA ILE A 210 -7.50 -9.46 -26.40
C ILE A 210 -7.38 -10.81 -25.69
N GLU A 211 -8.23 -11.75 -26.09
CA GLU A 211 -8.19 -13.11 -25.56
C GLU A 211 -7.20 -13.98 -26.33
N THR A 212 -6.40 -14.70 -25.56
CA THR A 212 -5.22 -15.40 -26.05
C THR A 212 -5.54 -16.51 -27.04
N GLU A 213 -6.73 -17.12 -26.95
CA GLU A 213 -7.16 -18.19 -27.85
C GLU A 213 -7.17 -17.75 -29.32
N THR A 214 -7.39 -16.47 -29.59
CA THR A 214 -7.36 -15.93 -30.95
C THR A 214 -5.97 -15.91 -31.58
N PHE A 215 -4.89 -15.87 -30.78
CA PHE A 215 -3.52 -15.84 -31.31
C PHE A 215 -3.08 -17.19 -31.89
N ARG A 216 -3.56 -18.30 -31.35
CA ARG A 216 -3.14 -19.64 -31.80
C ARG A 216 -3.70 -19.99 -33.18
N THR A 217 -4.91 -19.54 -33.48
CA THR A 217 -5.61 -19.90 -34.72
C THR A 217 -5.10 -19.12 -35.94
N SER A 218 -4.54 -17.92 -35.75
CA SER A 218 -4.08 -17.08 -36.88
C SER A 218 -2.77 -17.55 -37.50
N ALA A 219 -1.92 -18.28 -36.77
CA ALA A 219 -0.63 -18.76 -37.30
C ALA A 219 -0.79 -20.02 -38.18
N ALA A 220 -1.77 -20.88 -37.87
CA ALA A 220 -1.99 -22.12 -38.61
C ALA A 220 -2.71 -21.93 -39.97
N ALA A 221 -3.35 -20.78 -40.19
CA ALA A 221 -4.04 -20.47 -41.45
C ALA A 221 -3.14 -19.84 -42.52
N ALA A 222 -1.90 -19.47 -42.19
CA ALA A 222 -0.97 -18.82 -43.12
C ALA A 222 -0.07 -19.80 -43.89
N ASP A 223 -0.05 -21.09 -43.53
CA ASP A 223 0.89 -22.08 -44.07
C ASP A 223 0.30 -23.00 -45.16
N TYR A 224 -0.98 -22.82 -45.51
CA TYR A 224 -1.56 -23.43 -46.72
C TYR A 224 -1.58 -22.44 -47.87
N LYS A 225 -0.39 -21.93 -48.22
CA LYS A 225 -0.10 -21.57 -49.62
C LYS A 225 0.13 -22.89 -50.37
N HIS A 226 -0.95 -23.64 -50.58
CA HIS A 226 -0.97 -24.61 -51.65
C HIS A 226 -0.92 -23.82 -52.94
N ASP A 227 0.24 -23.93 -53.56
CA ASP A 227 0.54 -23.69 -54.95
C ASP A 227 -0.40 -24.54 -55.83
N THR A 228 -1.63 -24.05 -56.01
CA THR A 228 -2.52 -24.55 -57.04
C THR A 228 -3.12 -23.33 -57.71
N ALA A 229 -2.46 -22.95 -58.80
CA ALA A 229 -2.99 -22.14 -59.87
C ALA A 229 -4.32 -22.75 -60.36
N LEU A 230 -5.42 -22.38 -59.72
CA LEU A 230 -6.71 -22.30 -60.38
C LEU A 230 -6.97 -20.82 -60.66
N GLU A 231 -6.57 -20.47 -61.88
CA GLU A 231 -7.06 -19.38 -62.70
C GLU A 231 -8.55 -19.10 -62.41
N LEU A 232 -8.82 -18.17 -61.49
CA LEU A 232 -10.15 -17.60 -61.31
C LEU A 232 -10.33 -16.47 -62.33
N PRO A 233 -11.46 -16.40 -63.05
CA PRO A 233 -11.67 -15.40 -64.08
C PRO A 233 -11.57 -13.99 -63.48
N GLY A 234 -10.78 -13.13 -64.10
CA GLY A 234 -10.64 -11.73 -63.73
C GLY A 234 -11.99 -11.00 -63.79
N VAL A 235 -12.65 -10.90 -62.63
CA VAL A 235 -13.75 -9.97 -62.45
C VAL A 235 -13.11 -8.63 -62.10
N ASN A 236 -12.95 -7.82 -63.14
CA ASN A 236 -12.59 -6.41 -63.04
C ASN A 236 -13.45 -5.74 -61.94
N PRO A 237 -12.84 -5.02 -60.98
CA PRO A 237 -13.61 -4.16 -60.10
C PRO A 237 -14.37 -3.12 -60.97
N PRO A 238 -15.63 -2.79 -60.65
CA PRO A 238 -16.37 -1.78 -61.39
C PRO A 238 -15.57 -0.47 -61.40
N ALA A 239 -15.29 0.04 -62.59
CA ALA A 239 -14.74 1.38 -62.77
C ALA A 239 -15.68 2.36 -62.05
N TYR A 240 -15.17 3.04 -61.03
CA TYR A 240 -15.89 4.10 -60.36
C TYR A 240 -16.00 5.28 -61.33
N ASP A 241 -17.21 5.51 -61.83
CA ASP A 241 -17.59 6.72 -62.55
C ASP A 241 -17.13 7.96 -61.76
N GLU A 242 -16.31 8.77 -62.43
CA GLU A 242 -15.96 10.12 -62.04
C GLU A 242 -17.25 10.93 -61.86
N ARG A 243 -17.67 11.11 -60.60
CA ARG A 243 -18.75 12.05 -60.30
C ARG A 243 -18.23 13.49 -60.41
N PRO A 244 -18.96 14.37 -61.11
CA PRO A 244 -18.53 15.74 -61.36
C PRO A 244 -18.50 16.57 -60.07
N ALA A 245 -17.57 17.52 -60.06
CA ALA A 245 -17.35 18.55 -59.06
C ALA A 245 -18.67 19.12 -58.51
N ARG A 246 -18.97 18.80 -57.24
CA ARG A 246 -20.07 19.40 -56.50
C ARG A 246 -19.53 20.54 -55.65
N SER A 247 -19.68 21.74 -56.21
CA SER A 247 -19.92 23.04 -55.57
C SER A 247 -19.69 23.16 -54.05
N GLU A 248 -18.79 24.08 -53.72
CA GLU A 248 -18.54 24.65 -52.39
C GLU A 248 -19.83 24.96 -51.60
N PRO A 249 -19.89 24.62 -50.30
CA PRO A 249 -20.90 25.15 -49.39
C PRO A 249 -20.65 26.64 -49.11
N PRO A 250 -21.68 27.51 -49.19
CA PRO A 250 -21.54 28.92 -48.83
C PRO A 250 -21.34 29.09 -47.33
N GLY A 251 -20.43 30.01 -46.98
CA GLY A 251 -19.89 30.21 -45.64
C GLY A 251 -20.91 30.63 -44.56
N PRO A 252 -20.53 30.48 -43.28
CA PRO A 252 -21.37 30.86 -42.16
C PRO A 252 -21.50 32.39 -42.05
N SER A 253 -22.74 32.86 -42.13
CA SER A 253 -23.18 34.24 -41.92
C SER A 253 -22.81 34.78 -40.52
N PRO A 254 -22.40 36.06 -40.40
CA PRO A 254 -22.04 36.67 -39.13
C PRO A 254 -23.28 36.92 -38.26
N LEU A 255 -23.27 36.37 -37.04
CA LEU A 255 -24.31 36.55 -36.04
C LEU A 255 -24.44 38.04 -35.66
N LYS A 256 -25.57 38.60 -36.06
CA LYS A 256 -26.06 39.96 -35.79
C LYS A 256 -26.11 40.20 -34.27
N LYS A 257 -25.21 41.05 -33.78
CA LYS A 257 -25.28 41.67 -32.44
C LYS A 257 -26.62 42.40 -32.30
N ARG A 258 -27.60 41.77 -31.66
CA ARG A 258 -28.85 42.40 -31.23
C ARG A 258 -28.54 43.28 -30.01
N ARG A 259 -28.23 44.56 -30.27
CA ARG A 259 -28.26 45.66 -29.30
C ARG A 259 -29.65 45.69 -28.68
N ARG A 260 -29.82 45.13 -27.48
CA ARG A 260 -30.98 45.42 -26.62
C ARG A 260 -30.72 46.77 -25.98
N SER A 261 -31.42 47.78 -26.45
CA SER A 261 -31.59 49.06 -25.76
C SER A 261 -32.33 48.78 -24.46
N SER A 262 -31.59 48.71 -23.35
CA SER A 262 -32.17 48.62 -22.02
C SER A 262 -32.71 49.99 -21.62
N PRO A 263 -33.95 50.10 -21.13
CA PRO A 263 -34.48 51.33 -20.55
C PRO A 263 -33.59 51.79 -19.41
N GLN A 264 -33.16 53.04 -19.48
CA GLN A 264 -32.36 53.70 -18.45
C GLN A 264 -33.28 53.96 -17.23
N PRO A 265 -33.04 53.32 -16.07
CA PRO A 265 -33.84 53.61 -14.88
C PRO A 265 -33.51 55.02 -14.35
N PRO A 266 -34.50 55.70 -13.75
CA PRO A 266 -34.35 57.08 -13.27
C PRO A 266 -33.25 57.16 -12.21
N ILE A 267 -32.26 58.01 -12.51
CA ILE A 267 -31.11 58.35 -11.67
C ILE A 267 -31.63 59.18 -10.50
N GLY A 268 -31.92 58.48 -9.41
CA GLY A 268 -32.28 59.07 -8.13
C GLY A 268 -32.32 58.05 -7.00
N ALA A 269 -31.80 56.83 -7.22
CA ALA A 269 -31.56 55.88 -6.14
C ALA A 269 -30.51 56.51 -5.23
N ASP A 270 -30.96 56.87 -4.03
CA ASP A 270 -30.23 57.48 -2.95
C ASP A 270 -28.87 56.79 -2.78
N ARG A 271 -27.78 57.49 -3.09
CA ARG A 271 -26.40 56.98 -3.03
C ARG A 271 -26.10 56.30 -1.68
N LYS A 272 -26.71 56.82 -0.62
CA LYS A 272 -26.61 56.28 0.74
C LYS A 272 -27.15 54.85 0.85
N TYR A 273 -28.25 54.53 0.16
CA TYR A 273 -28.83 53.18 0.18
C TYR A 273 -27.92 52.14 -0.49
N ILE A 274 -27.20 52.53 -1.55
CA ILE A 274 -26.23 51.64 -2.22
C ILE A 274 -25.02 51.41 -1.31
N GLU A 275 -24.52 52.46 -0.65
CA GLU A 275 -23.43 52.37 0.32
C GLU A 275 -23.80 51.45 1.51
N ASP A 276 -25.02 51.59 2.04
CA ASP A 276 -25.54 50.73 3.13
C ASP A 276 -25.66 49.25 2.71
N ILE A 277 -26.10 48.97 1.48
CA ILE A 277 -26.16 47.58 0.96
C ILE A 277 -24.76 46.99 0.82
N CYS A 278 -23.81 47.75 0.26
CA CYS A 278 -22.44 47.28 0.10
C CYS A 278 -21.81 46.97 1.46
N ALA A 279 -21.96 47.86 2.44
CA ALA A 279 -21.47 47.65 3.80
C ALA A 279 -22.07 46.40 4.46
N HIS A 280 -23.37 46.15 4.24
CA HIS A 280 -24.05 44.96 4.77
C HIS A 280 -23.54 43.66 4.12
N ILE A 281 -23.28 43.66 2.81
CA ILE A 281 -22.73 42.52 2.10
C ILE A 281 -21.31 42.23 2.58
N ASP A 282 -20.47 43.26 2.74
CA ASP A 282 -19.09 43.11 3.21
C ASP A 282 -19.04 42.58 4.64
N SER A 283 -19.92 43.06 5.53
CA SER A 283 -20.05 42.51 6.88
C SER A 283 -20.41 41.03 6.86
N LYS A 284 -21.42 40.65 6.06
CA LYS A 284 -21.83 39.23 5.92
C LYS A 284 -20.74 38.35 5.34
N LEU A 285 -19.95 38.85 4.38
CA LEU A 285 -18.82 38.12 3.82
C LEU A 285 -17.69 37.96 4.83
N ALA A 286 -17.43 38.98 5.65
CA ALA A 286 -16.45 38.89 6.74
C ALA A 286 -16.89 37.88 7.80
N ASP A 287 -18.17 37.85 8.14
CA ASP A 287 -18.75 36.86 9.08
C ASP A 287 -18.63 35.44 8.51
N LEU A 288 -19.03 35.22 7.26
CA LEU A 288 -18.91 33.93 6.59
C LEU A 288 -17.46 33.44 6.51
N ARG A 289 -16.51 34.33 6.22
CA ARG A 289 -15.07 33.98 6.21
C ARG A 289 -14.61 33.55 7.60
N ARG A 290 -14.99 34.27 8.65
CA ARG A 290 -14.66 33.91 10.04
C ARG A 290 -15.25 32.55 10.43
N ASP A 291 -16.49 32.25 10.03
CA ASP A 291 -17.13 30.97 10.30
C ASP A 291 -16.44 29.81 9.58
N VAL A 292 -16.09 29.98 8.30
CA VAL A 292 -15.37 28.95 7.53
C VAL A 292 -13.98 28.69 8.10
N THR A 293 -13.23 29.74 8.46
CA THR A 293 -11.92 29.57 9.11
C THR A 293 -12.05 28.83 10.44
N LYS A 294 -13.07 29.15 11.24
CA LYS A 294 -13.35 28.47 12.51
C LYS A 294 -13.69 26.99 12.29
N GLN A 295 -14.51 26.65 11.30
CA GLN A 295 -14.84 25.25 10.96
C GLN A 295 -13.61 24.47 10.49
N LEU A 296 -12.73 25.09 9.71
CA LEU A 296 -11.49 24.45 9.27
C LEU A 296 -10.55 24.18 10.45
N GLN A 297 -10.39 25.12 11.38
CA GLN A 297 -9.58 24.93 12.58
C GLN A 297 -10.14 23.84 13.52
N ASP A 298 -11.46 23.79 13.67
CA ASP A 298 -12.13 22.74 14.46
C ASP A 298 -11.94 21.35 13.83
N LEU A 299 -12.05 21.25 12.50
CA LEU A 299 -11.82 20.00 11.78
C LEU A 299 -10.34 19.58 11.82
N GLU A 300 -9.42 20.52 11.67
CA GLU A 300 -7.98 20.28 11.81
C GLU A 300 -7.64 19.74 13.21
N THR A 301 -8.15 20.38 14.26
CA THR A 301 -7.96 19.95 15.65
C THR A 301 -8.50 18.53 15.86
N ARG A 302 -9.72 18.25 15.40
CA ARG A 302 -10.34 16.92 15.52
C ARG A 302 -9.56 15.83 14.79
N VAL A 303 -9.01 16.13 13.61
CA VAL A 303 -8.20 15.18 12.84
C VAL A 303 -6.86 14.92 13.55
N ILE A 304 -6.23 15.96 14.11
CA ILE A 304 -4.98 15.82 14.87
C ILE A 304 -5.21 14.95 16.12
N GLU A 305 -6.26 15.23 16.90
CA GLU A 305 -6.62 14.43 18.08
C GLU A 305 -6.90 12.97 17.74
N TYR A 306 -7.67 12.72 16.67
CA TYR A 306 -7.96 11.36 16.22
C TYR A 306 -6.71 10.59 15.78
N VAL A 307 -5.79 11.25 15.06
CA VAL A 307 -4.53 10.63 14.63
C VAL A 307 -3.63 10.36 15.83
N ASP A 308 -3.55 11.25 16.81
CA ASP A 308 -2.74 11.04 18.01
C ASP A 308 -3.30 9.91 18.89
N GLU A 309 -4.62 9.86 19.08
CA GLU A 309 -5.29 8.75 19.77
C GLU A 309 -5.05 7.41 19.04
N SER A 310 -5.17 7.40 17.72
CA SER A 310 -4.90 6.20 16.90
C SER A 310 -3.44 5.75 17.00
N LEU A 311 -2.48 6.68 16.98
CA LEU A 311 -1.05 6.37 17.11
C LEU A 311 -0.67 5.95 18.53
N SER A 312 -1.34 6.50 19.54
CA SER A 312 -1.18 6.12 20.94
C SER A 312 -1.69 4.70 21.17
N ALA A 313 -2.89 4.38 20.68
CA ALA A 313 -3.46 3.04 20.74
C ALA A 313 -2.58 2.01 20.02
N GLN A 314 -2.08 2.35 18.82
CA GLN A 314 -1.17 1.47 18.08
C GLN A 314 0.16 1.25 18.81
N ARG A 315 0.74 2.30 19.40
CA ARG A 315 1.98 2.17 20.19
C ARG A 315 1.77 1.29 21.41
N LYS A 316 0.62 1.41 22.07
CA LYS A 316 0.25 0.57 23.20
C LYS A 316 0.13 -0.91 22.80
N ASP A 317 -0.61 -1.21 21.72
CA ASP A 317 -0.79 -2.57 21.19
C ASP A 317 0.57 -3.24 20.85
N ILE A 318 1.46 -2.52 20.17
CA ILE A 318 2.81 -3.02 19.86
C ILE A 318 3.65 -3.23 21.13
N THR A 319 3.50 -2.35 22.13
CA THR A 319 4.26 -2.48 23.39
C THR A 319 3.79 -3.70 24.19
N GLU A 320 2.48 -3.96 24.21
CA GLU A 320 1.89 -5.15 24.84
C GLU A 320 2.33 -6.43 24.12
N ASP A 321 2.24 -6.50 22.77
CA ASP A 321 2.68 -7.66 21.97
C ASP A 321 4.17 -8.00 22.16
N ILE A 322 5.03 -6.98 22.21
CA ILE A 322 6.46 -7.18 22.50
C ILE A 322 6.66 -7.67 23.93
N GLY A 323 5.88 -7.15 24.89
CA GLY A 323 5.92 -7.58 26.30
C GLY A 323 5.58 -9.06 26.44
N ASP A 324 4.43 -9.47 25.89
CA ASP A 324 3.96 -10.86 25.91
C ASP A 324 4.99 -11.80 25.27
N LYS A 325 5.56 -11.41 24.13
CA LYS A 325 6.60 -12.21 23.46
C LYS A 325 7.87 -12.36 24.29
N ILE A 326 8.32 -11.30 24.95
CA ILE A 326 9.50 -11.35 25.84
C ILE A 326 9.22 -12.24 27.05
N GLU A 327 8.02 -12.16 27.63
CA GLU A 327 7.62 -13.02 28.74
C GLU A 327 7.59 -14.50 28.33
N ASP A 328 6.98 -14.82 27.18
CA ASP A 328 6.92 -16.19 26.64
C ASP A 328 8.33 -16.76 26.41
N GLU A 329 9.23 -16.01 25.77
CA GLU A 329 10.62 -16.43 25.57
C GLU A 329 11.37 -16.60 26.89
N TYR A 330 11.15 -15.71 27.85
CA TYR A 330 11.76 -15.80 29.19
C TYR A 330 11.29 -17.05 29.95
N TYR A 331 9.98 -17.34 29.96
CA TYR A 331 9.46 -18.54 30.62
C TYR A 331 9.87 -19.82 29.89
N GLY A 332 9.93 -19.81 28.56
CA GLY A 332 10.47 -20.91 27.76
C GLY A 332 11.92 -21.23 28.14
N LEU A 333 12.81 -20.24 28.13
CA LEU A 333 14.22 -20.40 28.53
C LEU A 333 14.36 -20.85 30.00
N LYS A 334 13.50 -20.36 30.88
CA LYS A 334 13.48 -20.77 32.30
C LYS A 334 13.11 -22.25 32.46
N LEU A 335 12.10 -22.72 31.72
CA LEU A 335 11.70 -24.12 31.70
C LEU A 335 12.81 -25.02 31.14
N ASP A 336 13.44 -24.60 30.03
CA ASP A 336 14.55 -25.33 29.43
C ASP A 336 15.74 -25.45 30.40
N LEU A 337 16.08 -24.38 31.12
CA LEU A 337 17.13 -24.39 32.13
C LEU A 337 16.79 -25.30 33.33
N GLN A 338 15.53 -25.32 33.75
CA GLN A 338 15.07 -26.19 34.84
C GLN A 338 15.11 -27.66 34.42
N ASN A 339 14.66 -27.98 33.20
CA ASN A 339 14.74 -29.34 32.64
C ASN A 339 16.19 -29.80 32.51
N TYR A 340 17.08 -28.93 32.05
CA TYR A 340 18.51 -29.21 31.98
C TYR A 340 19.10 -29.58 33.36
N TYR A 341 18.71 -28.88 34.42
CA TYR A 341 19.18 -29.19 35.77
C TYR A 341 18.69 -30.56 36.25
N ILE A 342 17.41 -30.87 36.03
CA ILE A 342 16.80 -32.16 36.42
C ILE A 342 17.47 -33.33 35.69
N ASP A 343 17.70 -33.18 34.38
CA ASP A 343 18.39 -34.20 33.58
C ASP A 343 19.85 -34.37 34.05
N SER A 344 20.54 -33.26 34.36
CA SER A 344 21.94 -33.30 34.81
C SER A 344 22.13 -33.94 36.20
N GLU A 345 21.18 -33.79 37.12
CA GLU A 345 21.22 -34.49 38.41
C GLU A 345 20.98 -36.00 38.25
N SER A 346 20.17 -36.40 37.27
CA SER A 346 19.85 -37.80 36.99
C SER A 346 21.06 -38.57 36.42
N ASP A 347 21.92 -37.90 35.65
CA ASP A 347 23.15 -38.46 35.06
C ASP A 347 24.39 -38.34 35.95
N SER A 348 24.30 -37.67 37.11
CA SER A 348 25.43 -37.41 38.02
C SER A 348 26.03 -38.64 38.73
N ARG A 349 25.61 -39.86 38.36
CA ARG A 349 26.35 -41.10 38.71
C ARG A 349 27.53 -41.38 37.78
N GLU A 350 27.68 -40.64 36.69
CA GLU A 350 28.86 -40.73 35.83
C GLU A 350 30.00 -39.83 36.36
N SER A 351 31.23 -40.35 36.29
CA SER A 351 32.44 -39.66 36.77
C SER A 351 32.55 -38.25 36.18
N PRO A 352 32.96 -37.21 36.94
CA PRO A 352 33.16 -35.85 36.43
C PRO A 352 34.08 -35.77 35.21
N ASP A 353 34.95 -36.76 35.01
CA ASP A 353 35.79 -36.88 33.81
C ASP A 353 34.98 -37.17 32.53
N ALA A 354 33.86 -37.89 32.62
CA ALA A 354 32.99 -38.19 31.47
C ALA A 354 32.24 -36.95 30.98
N ILE A 355 31.82 -36.08 31.91
CA ILE A 355 31.11 -34.83 31.60
C ILE A 355 32.01 -33.87 30.82
N VAL A 356 33.29 -33.73 31.21
CA VAL A 356 34.26 -32.89 30.49
C VAL A 356 34.49 -33.41 29.07
N VAL A 357 34.54 -34.73 28.88
CA VAL A 357 34.71 -35.35 27.55
C VAL A 357 33.47 -35.12 26.67
N ILE A 358 32.25 -35.23 27.20
CA ILE A 358 31.02 -34.98 26.43
C ILE A 358 30.92 -33.50 25.99
N TRP A 359 31.25 -32.56 26.88
CA TRP A 359 31.29 -31.13 26.54
C TRP A 359 32.36 -30.79 25.51
N GLN A 360 33.56 -31.38 25.62
CA GLN A 360 34.62 -31.20 24.62
C GLN A 360 34.26 -31.84 23.27
N THR A 361 33.55 -32.97 23.28
CA THR A 361 33.13 -33.68 22.07
C THR A 361 32.01 -32.92 21.34
N ARG A 362 30.99 -32.39 22.05
CA ARG A 362 29.96 -31.53 21.43
C ARG A 362 30.51 -30.21 20.88
N ARG A 363 31.60 -29.69 21.46
CA ARG A 363 32.28 -28.48 20.95
C ARG A 363 33.14 -28.75 19.72
N ALA A 364 33.51 -30.01 19.49
CA ALA A 364 34.34 -30.45 18.38
C ALA A 364 33.53 -31.02 17.20
N GLU A 365 32.23 -31.25 17.34
CA GLU A 365 31.39 -31.59 16.21
C GLU A 365 31.25 -30.36 15.29
N PRO A 366 31.64 -30.48 14.00
CA PRO A 366 31.45 -29.41 13.04
C PRO A 366 29.95 -29.20 12.86
N VAL A 367 29.46 -28.08 13.40
CA VAL A 367 28.09 -27.63 13.24
C VAL A 367 27.78 -27.62 11.74
N ALA A 368 26.86 -28.49 11.32
CA ALA A 368 26.40 -28.54 9.95
C ALA A 368 25.97 -27.12 9.51
N PRO A 369 26.20 -26.70 8.25
CA PRO A 369 26.12 -25.30 7.80
C PRO A 369 24.73 -24.63 7.88
N ASN A 370 23.75 -25.26 8.52
CA ASN A 370 22.40 -24.72 8.71
C ASN A 370 22.21 -23.93 10.02
N ALA A 371 23.23 -23.81 10.88
CA ALA A 371 23.16 -23.04 12.14
C ALA A 371 23.69 -21.59 12.06
N LEU A 372 23.99 -21.07 10.86
CA LEU A 372 24.39 -19.66 10.67
C LEU A 372 23.24 -18.66 10.88
N VAL A 373 22.03 -19.13 11.17
CA VAL A 373 20.85 -18.26 11.33
C VAL A 373 20.76 -17.64 12.74
N SER A 374 21.33 -18.27 13.77
CA SER A 374 21.18 -17.78 15.15
C SER A 374 22.21 -16.70 15.52
N ASP A 375 23.47 -16.85 15.08
CA ASP A 375 24.51 -15.82 15.33
C ASP A 375 24.32 -14.57 14.46
N THR A 376 23.74 -14.72 13.26
CA THR A 376 23.35 -13.55 12.45
C THR A 376 22.16 -12.80 13.02
N PHE A 377 21.27 -13.47 13.78
CA PHE A 377 20.11 -12.82 14.42
C PHE A 377 20.55 -11.90 15.57
N LEU A 378 21.48 -12.34 16.42
CA LEU A 378 22.04 -11.51 17.49
C LEU A 378 22.92 -10.37 16.95
N SER A 379 23.71 -10.61 15.90
CA SER A 379 24.51 -9.55 15.25
C SER A 379 23.65 -8.52 14.51
N ALA A 380 22.58 -8.95 13.83
CA ALA A 380 21.66 -8.04 13.14
C ALA A 380 20.81 -7.23 14.12
N HIS A 381 20.47 -7.78 15.30
CA HIS A 381 19.75 -7.05 16.33
C HIS A 381 20.62 -5.97 16.98
N CYS A 382 21.91 -6.24 17.20
CA CYS A 382 22.88 -5.23 17.66
C CYS A 382 23.15 -4.14 16.60
N GLU A 383 23.26 -4.49 15.31
CA GLU A 383 23.39 -3.51 14.22
C GLU A 383 22.12 -2.68 14.02
N PHE A 384 20.93 -3.26 14.20
CA PHE A 384 19.65 -2.54 14.11
C PHE A 384 19.48 -1.51 15.24
N ILE A 385 19.92 -1.84 16.46
CA ILE A 385 19.94 -0.92 17.60
C ILE A 385 20.99 0.20 17.38
N HIS A 386 22.16 -0.13 16.83
CA HIS A 386 23.18 0.88 16.50
C HIS A 386 22.80 1.79 15.33
N HIS A 387 22.07 1.29 14.32
CA HIS A 387 21.68 2.08 13.16
C HIS A 387 20.55 3.08 13.46
N ARG A 388 19.62 2.75 14.37
CA ARG A 388 18.60 3.72 14.86
C ARG A 388 19.18 4.83 15.72
N SER A 389 20.23 4.56 16.50
CA SER A 389 20.92 5.60 17.28
C SER A 389 21.69 6.59 16.40
N ASN A 390 22.19 6.18 15.24
CA ASN A 390 22.89 7.05 14.28
C ASN A 390 21.96 7.87 13.36
N LEU A 391 20.69 7.49 13.23
CA LEU A 391 19.70 8.26 12.47
C LEU A 391 19.10 9.43 13.26
N PHE A 392 19.23 9.44 14.60
CA PHE A 392 18.76 10.55 15.44
C PHE A 392 19.80 11.66 15.66
N THR A 393 21.07 11.45 15.29
CA THR A 393 22.17 12.41 15.50
C THR A 393 22.58 13.22 14.26
N ASN A 394 22.07 12.91 13.07
CA ASN A 394 22.41 13.62 11.83
C ASN A 394 21.19 14.28 11.18
N ALA A 395 20.67 15.32 11.82
CA ALA A 395 19.73 16.27 11.22
C ALA A 395 20.01 17.70 11.71
N ALA A 396 21.23 18.18 11.50
CA ALA A 396 21.55 19.59 11.72
C ALA A 396 22.78 20.02 10.90
N THR A 397 22.68 20.09 9.57
CA THR A 397 23.58 20.95 8.77
C THR A 397 22.94 21.34 7.44
N TYR A 398 22.54 22.60 7.31
CA TYR A 398 22.34 23.28 6.02
C TYR A 398 23.70 23.50 5.34
N PRO A 399 23.79 23.44 4.01
CA PRO A 399 24.76 24.25 3.30
C PRO A 399 24.06 25.27 2.40
N GLY A 400 24.46 26.53 2.61
CA GLY A 400 24.16 27.65 1.76
C GLY A 400 24.88 27.57 0.41
N SER A 401 24.29 28.30 -0.52
CA SER A 401 24.82 28.75 -1.80
C SER A 401 26.20 29.38 -1.68
N ASP A 402 27.16 28.98 -2.54
CA ASP A 402 27.82 29.95 -3.42
C ASP A 402 28.58 29.36 -4.63
N SER A 403 28.27 29.98 -5.76
CA SER A 403 28.97 30.25 -7.02
C SER A 403 30.50 30.01 -7.10
N ARG A 404 30.97 29.29 -8.15
CA ARG A 404 31.81 29.84 -9.26
C ARG A 404 32.37 28.79 -10.24
N SER A 405 32.16 29.08 -11.53
CA SER A 405 33.05 28.91 -12.70
C SER A 405 33.74 27.57 -13.00
N SER A 406 33.42 26.99 -14.16
CA SER A 406 34.46 26.53 -15.09
C SER A 406 34.01 26.65 -16.55
N LEU A 407 34.91 27.24 -17.33
CA LEU A 407 34.90 27.41 -18.79
C LEU A 407 35.34 26.10 -19.47
N GLY A 408 34.82 25.82 -20.66
CA GLY A 408 35.55 24.98 -21.62
C GLY A 408 34.71 24.19 -22.63
N GLY A 409 34.42 24.81 -23.77
CA GLY A 409 34.63 24.21 -25.10
C GLY A 409 33.57 23.27 -25.67
N GLU A 410 32.71 23.81 -26.53
CA GLU A 410 32.13 23.06 -27.65
C GLU A 410 32.41 23.80 -28.96
N GLY A 411 32.88 23.04 -29.94
CA GLY A 411 33.12 23.47 -31.31
C GLY A 411 31.89 23.30 -32.19
N GLU A 412 31.65 24.33 -33.00
CA GLU A 412 31.12 24.37 -34.36
C GLU A 412 30.39 23.13 -34.93
N GLN A 413 29.15 23.30 -35.42
CA GLN A 413 28.93 23.64 -36.85
C GLN A 413 27.47 23.98 -37.19
N MET A 414 27.37 24.89 -38.17
CA MET A 414 26.20 25.55 -38.76
C MET A 414 25.20 24.61 -39.45
N VAL A 415 23.90 24.95 -39.42
CA VAL A 415 23.04 25.02 -40.62
C VAL A 415 21.99 26.13 -40.45
N HIS A 416 21.97 27.05 -41.42
CA HIS A 416 20.97 28.12 -41.62
C HIS A 416 19.55 27.60 -41.89
N GLN A 417 18.51 28.29 -41.39
CA GLN A 417 17.34 28.75 -42.18
C GLN A 417 16.32 29.57 -41.31
N PRO A 418 15.38 30.33 -41.92
CA PRO A 418 15.16 31.74 -41.58
C PRO A 418 14.00 32.03 -40.62
N GLY A 419 14.03 33.25 -40.08
CA GLY A 419 13.18 33.74 -39.01
C GLY A 419 11.79 34.24 -39.42
N TYR A 420 10.91 34.22 -38.43
CA TYR A 420 9.67 34.99 -38.39
C TYR A 420 9.74 35.98 -37.22
N LEU A 421 9.55 37.26 -37.56
CA LEU A 421 9.35 38.37 -36.64
C LEU A 421 7.97 38.28 -35.98
N VAL A 422 7.94 38.29 -34.64
CA VAL A 422 6.76 38.64 -33.86
C VAL A 422 7.21 39.67 -32.82
N GLY A 423 6.63 40.86 -32.87
CA GLY A 423 6.92 41.98 -31.99
C GLY A 423 6.29 41.81 -30.59
N PRO A 424 6.76 42.57 -29.58
CA PRO A 424 6.19 42.54 -28.24
C PRO A 424 5.15 43.65 -28.08
N GLU A 425 3.94 43.31 -27.64
CA GLU A 425 3.01 44.28 -27.08
C GLU A 425 2.48 43.80 -25.72
N GLU A 426 2.75 44.66 -24.74
CA GLU A 426 2.14 44.93 -23.44
C GLU A 426 1.14 43.95 -22.80
N ALA A 427 1.42 43.60 -21.54
CA ALA A 427 0.43 43.70 -20.46
C ALA A 427 1.12 43.82 -19.09
N ARG A 428 1.05 45.02 -18.52
CA ARG A 428 1.24 45.32 -17.10
C ARG A 428 0.00 44.84 -16.32
N PHE A 429 0.19 44.23 -15.15
CA PHE A 429 -0.66 44.53 -13.99
C PHE A 429 0.11 44.31 -12.68
N VAL A 430 -0.23 45.20 -11.75
CA VAL A 430 0.43 45.59 -10.51
C VAL A 430 -0.04 44.72 -9.34
N ALA A 431 0.84 44.43 -8.39
CA ALA A 431 0.53 44.41 -6.95
C ALA A 431 1.82 44.51 -6.14
N ALA A 432 2.19 45.74 -5.80
CA ALA A 432 3.05 46.03 -4.65
C ALA A 432 2.15 46.03 -3.40
N VAL A 433 2.58 45.37 -2.33
CA VAL A 433 1.94 45.46 -1.01
C VAL A 433 2.82 46.37 -0.16
N ASP A 434 2.18 47.43 0.33
CA ASP A 434 2.71 48.44 1.23
C ASP A 434 3.27 47.82 2.52
N ARG A 435 4.41 48.35 2.96
CA ARG A 435 4.99 48.08 4.28
C ARG A 435 4.94 49.39 5.05
N GLU A 436 3.97 49.49 5.96
CA GLU A 436 3.76 50.65 6.82
C GLU A 436 4.93 50.86 7.80
N ASP A 437 5.31 52.13 7.91
CA ASP A 437 6.23 52.71 8.88
C ASP A 437 5.64 52.66 10.30
N MET A 438 6.42 52.16 11.26
CA MET A 438 6.19 52.41 12.68
C MET A 438 7.36 53.22 13.25
N VAL A 439 7.07 54.49 13.51
CA VAL A 439 7.91 55.47 14.21
C VAL A 439 7.78 55.27 15.72
N LEU A 440 8.89 55.12 16.44
CA LEU A 440 9.01 55.42 17.87
C LEU A 440 10.37 56.10 18.18
N PRO A 441 10.46 56.92 19.25
CA PRO A 441 11.33 58.09 19.34
C PRO A 441 12.72 57.84 19.96
N PRO A 442 13.65 58.82 19.89
CA PRO A 442 15.03 58.65 20.30
C PRO A 442 15.30 59.07 21.75
N GLY A 443 16.26 58.39 22.39
CA GLY A 443 16.93 58.83 23.62
C GLY A 443 18.08 57.86 23.90
N SER A 444 19.33 58.19 23.54
CA SER A 444 20.28 59.06 24.25
C SER A 444 21.16 58.28 25.23
N GLY A 445 22.46 58.23 24.94
CA GLY A 445 23.49 58.19 25.98
C GLY A 445 24.44 56.99 25.96
N GLY A 446 25.56 57.14 25.24
CA GLY A 446 26.93 57.05 25.75
C GLY A 446 27.45 55.74 26.37
N GLY A 447 28.63 55.30 25.88
CA GLY A 447 29.54 54.48 26.67
C GLY A 447 30.36 53.48 25.85
N CYS A 448 31.56 53.88 25.44
CA CYS A 448 32.63 52.97 25.03
C CYS A 448 33.05 52.09 26.23
N GLU A 449 33.23 50.77 26.03
CA GLU A 449 34.49 50.06 26.31
C GLU A 449 34.37 48.53 26.15
N GLN A 450 35.29 48.01 25.33
CA GLN A 450 36.08 46.78 25.49
C GLN A 450 35.44 45.38 25.67
N PHE A 451 35.71 44.57 24.65
CA PHE A 451 35.92 43.12 24.62
C PHE A 451 36.03 42.39 25.98
N ARG A 452 35.16 41.39 26.17
CA ARG A 452 35.54 40.06 26.68
C ARG A 452 34.51 39.02 26.25
N THR A 453 34.99 38.04 25.50
CA THR A 453 34.33 36.79 25.17
C THR A 453 34.13 35.96 26.44
N ASN A 454 32.89 35.62 26.78
CA ASN A 454 32.54 34.49 27.64
C ASN A 454 31.12 34.05 27.27
N ALA A 455 31.02 32.96 26.52
CA ALA A 455 29.78 32.24 26.29
C ALA A 455 29.81 30.97 27.15
N GLU A 456 29.02 30.95 28.22
CA GLU A 456 28.51 29.71 28.80
C GLU A 456 27.10 29.46 28.22
N PRO A 457 26.74 28.20 27.90
CA PRO A 457 25.40 27.86 27.45
C PRO A 457 24.51 27.44 28.63
N VAL A 458 23.36 28.09 28.76
CA VAL A 458 22.25 27.62 29.60
C VAL A 458 21.21 26.98 28.70
N GLY A 459 20.76 25.77 29.06
CA GLY A 459 19.38 25.35 28.81
C GLY A 459 19.17 24.14 27.93
N ALA A 460 19.62 22.98 28.41
CA ALA A 460 19.10 21.68 28.02
C ALA A 460 17.63 21.53 28.47
N PHE A 461 16.77 21.00 27.60
CA PHE A 461 15.57 20.27 28.01
C PHE A 461 15.25 19.16 27.00
N LEU A 462 14.97 17.98 27.58
CA LEU A 462 14.35 16.77 27.01
C LEU A 462 15.22 15.82 26.18
N THR A 463 15.99 14.98 26.89
CA THR A 463 16.04 13.53 26.63
C THR A 463 16.28 12.80 27.95
N ALA A 464 15.25 12.15 28.48
CA ALA A 464 15.39 11.14 29.51
C ALA A 464 14.25 10.12 29.33
N LEU A 465 14.55 9.03 28.62
CA LEU A 465 13.85 7.77 28.84
C LEU A 465 14.64 7.05 29.93
N ASP A 466 14.01 6.96 31.08
CA ASP A 466 14.48 6.37 32.32
C ASP A 466 14.55 4.84 32.18
N VAL A 467 15.75 4.31 31.93
CA VAL A 467 16.05 2.86 31.94
C VAL A 467 16.37 2.37 33.37
N THR A 468 16.36 3.25 34.38
CA THR A 468 16.72 2.86 35.76
C THR A 468 15.57 2.27 36.58
N ASN A 469 14.33 2.29 36.10
CA ASN A 469 13.20 1.73 36.84
C ASN A 469 13.04 0.19 36.71
N PHE A 470 13.72 -0.46 35.75
CA PHE A 470 13.64 -1.92 35.59
C PHE A 470 14.57 -2.68 36.56
N GLN A 471 15.58 -2.02 37.13
CA GLN A 471 16.58 -2.66 38.00
C GLN A 471 16.22 -2.61 39.50
N ALA A 472 15.22 -1.82 39.88
CA ALA A 472 14.79 -1.66 41.27
C ALA A 472 13.78 -2.72 41.74
N GLN A 473 13.01 -3.36 40.83
CA GLN A 473 12.05 -4.40 41.23
C GLN A 473 12.67 -5.80 41.38
N PHE A 474 13.80 -6.10 40.73
CA PHE A 474 14.42 -7.42 40.80
C PHE A 474 15.28 -7.65 42.07
N SER A 475 15.64 -6.60 42.81
CA SER A 475 16.45 -6.74 44.03
C SER A 475 15.65 -7.11 45.30
N LEU A 476 14.32 -7.24 45.21
CA LEU A 476 13.48 -7.54 46.38
C LEU A 476 13.11 -9.02 46.57
N ILE A 477 13.45 -9.90 45.61
CA ILE A 477 12.99 -11.31 45.62
C ILE A 477 14.04 -12.29 46.18
N HIS A 478 15.27 -11.87 46.48
CA HIS A 478 16.36 -12.77 46.89
C HIS A 478 16.94 -12.56 48.29
N SER A 479 16.19 -12.01 49.25
CA SER A 479 16.67 -11.95 50.64
C SER A 479 15.57 -12.20 51.68
N ALA A 480 15.13 -13.45 51.79
CA ALA A 480 14.51 -13.99 53.00
C ALA A 480 14.44 -15.52 52.95
N GLY A 481 15.58 -16.19 53.13
CA GLY A 481 15.62 -17.57 53.61
C GLY A 481 15.90 -17.57 55.10
N HIS A 482 14.89 -17.77 55.94
CA HIS A 482 15.10 -18.35 57.27
C HIS A 482 13.88 -19.13 57.79
N ILE A 483 14.23 -20.21 58.47
CA ILE A 483 13.48 -21.37 58.93
C ILE A 483 12.53 -21.06 60.11
N VAL A 484 11.43 -21.84 60.24
CA VAL A 484 10.85 -22.48 61.46
C VAL A 484 9.35 -22.22 61.73
N ASP A 485 8.66 -23.35 61.99
CA ASP A 485 7.42 -23.63 62.76
C ASP A 485 6.00 -23.31 62.22
N GLY A 486 5.29 -24.39 61.87
CA GLY A 486 4.30 -25.01 62.77
C GLY A 486 3.19 -24.14 63.36
N GLY A 487 1.96 -24.30 62.85
CA GLY A 487 0.77 -23.71 63.49
C GLY A 487 -0.55 -24.12 62.84
N SER A 488 -1.21 -25.09 63.45
CA SER A 488 -2.61 -25.49 63.26
C SER A 488 -3.60 -24.37 63.61
N MET A 489 -4.77 -24.33 62.95
CA MET A 489 -6.16 -24.19 63.50
C MET A 489 -7.12 -23.28 62.72
N HIS A 490 -8.28 -23.88 62.46
CA HIS A 490 -9.67 -23.38 62.40
C HIS A 490 -10.23 -22.64 61.17
N ASP A 491 -11.16 -23.36 60.53
CA ASP A 491 -12.59 -23.02 60.35
C ASP A 491 -12.99 -21.54 60.33
N ALA A 492 -13.58 -21.10 59.22
CA ALA A 492 -14.87 -20.41 59.22
C ALA A 492 -15.42 -20.24 57.78
N ASP A 493 -16.49 -20.98 57.51
CA ASP A 493 -17.60 -20.59 56.63
C ASP A 493 -18.24 -19.30 57.23
N PRO A 494 -18.79 -18.34 56.45
CA PRO A 494 -20.18 -18.49 55.99
C PRO A 494 -20.55 -17.80 54.65
N ALA A 495 -21.28 -18.55 53.84
CA ALA A 495 -22.63 -18.28 53.34
C ALA A 495 -23.15 -16.84 53.02
N ARG A 496 -23.81 -16.77 51.85
CA ARG A 496 -25.06 -16.07 51.45
C ARG A 496 -25.03 -14.58 51.04
N GLY A 497 -25.55 -14.34 49.83
CA GLY A 497 -26.23 -13.09 49.45
C GLY A 497 -26.77 -13.08 48.02
N ARG A 498 -28.10 -13.16 47.86
CA ARG A 498 -28.88 -13.11 46.60
C ARG A 498 -29.04 -11.67 46.09
N SER A 499 -29.22 -11.47 44.77
CA SER A 499 -30.25 -10.62 44.10
C SER A 499 -29.90 -10.52 42.60
N SER A 500 -30.57 -11.20 41.66
CA SER A 500 -31.74 -10.73 40.88
C SER A 500 -31.74 -9.24 40.52
N ASP A 501 -31.60 -8.93 39.22
CA ASP A 501 -32.60 -8.14 38.48
C ASP A 501 -32.45 -8.28 36.96
N ASN A 502 -33.56 -8.65 36.32
CA ASN A 502 -33.76 -8.80 34.89
C ASN A 502 -34.35 -7.50 34.32
N GLY A 503 -33.66 -6.86 33.37
CA GLY A 503 -34.17 -5.71 32.62
C GLY A 503 -34.50 -6.09 31.17
N THR A 504 -35.79 -6.21 30.87
CA THR A 504 -36.34 -6.50 29.53
C THR A 504 -36.41 -5.21 28.70
N ALA A 505 -35.72 -5.14 27.56
CA ALA A 505 -35.80 -4.02 26.61
C ALA A 505 -36.60 -4.40 25.36
N THR A 506 -37.77 -3.79 25.21
CA THR A 506 -38.66 -3.85 24.03
C THR A 506 -38.08 -3.08 22.84
N PHE A 507 -37.80 -3.77 21.74
CA PHE A 507 -37.50 -3.19 20.42
C PHE A 507 -38.79 -2.73 19.72
N LYS A 508 -38.87 -1.44 19.35
CA LYS A 508 -39.88 -0.89 18.42
C LYS A 508 -39.25 -0.75 17.03
N ASN A 509 -39.89 -1.38 16.06
CA ASN A 509 -39.55 -1.37 14.63
C ASN A 509 -40.37 -0.26 13.93
N PRO A 510 -39.78 0.69 13.17
CA PRO A 510 -40.52 1.58 12.30
C PRO A 510 -40.53 1.06 10.86
N GLN A 511 -41.73 0.75 10.39
CA GLN A 511 -42.07 0.35 9.04
C GLN A 511 -42.32 1.61 8.18
N GLU A 512 -41.49 1.88 7.17
CA GLU A 512 -41.79 2.89 6.13
C GLU A 512 -42.12 2.23 4.78
N PRO A 513 -43.19 2.68 4.08
CA PRO A 513 -43.57 2.15 2.78
C PRO A 513 -43.01 2.99 1.62
N TRP A 514 -42.31 2.34 0.70
CA TRP A 514 -41.92 2.91 -0.59
C TRP A 514 -43.14 2.98 -1.51
N LYS A 515 -43.52 4.19 -1.92
CA LYS A 515 -44.47 4.41 -3.03
C LYS A 515 -43.68 4.55 -4.33
N SER A 516 -43.91 3.61 -5.25
CA SER A 516 -43.49 3.67 -6.65
C SER A 516 -44.33 4.72 -7.39
N ALA A 517 -43.67 5.60 -8.16
CA ALA A 517 -44.34 6.45 -9.14
C ALA A 517 -43.76 6.15 -10.53
N THR A 518 -44.62 5.56 -11.36
CA THR A 518 -44.45 5.32 -12.79
C THR A 518 -45.33 6.32 -13.53
N THR A 519 -44.78 7.19 -14.38
CA THR A 519 -45.48 7.84 -15.52
C THR A 519 -44.39 8.37 -16.47
N ARG A 520 -44.22 7.81 -17.68
CA ARG A 520 -44.92 8.01 -18.96
C ARG A 520 -44.59 9.34 -19.64
#